data_AF-A0A655ZYB2-F1
#
_entry.id   AF-A0A655ZYB2-F1
#
_cell.length_a   1.000
_cell.length_b   1.000
_cell.length_c   1.000
_cell.angle_alpha   90.00
_cell.angle_beta   90.00
_cell.angle_gamma   90.00
#
_symmetry.space_group_name_H-M   'P 1'
#
loop_
_entity.id
_entity.type
_entity.pdbx_description
1 polymer ?
#
loop_
_entity_poly.entity_id
_entity_poly.type
_entity_poly.pdbx_seq_one_letter_code
_entity_poly.pdbx_strand_id
1 'polypeptide(L)'
;MQHLLQCTAEQASDLLMRAEQEVKQSASLYDFTSQLRSLSQTQRFELIKAMWEVANADGTIDPLEDAVIRKAAELLYVDHSQFIRAKLMAADKHQSPE
;
A
#
# COMPACT_ATOMS: atom_id res chain seq x y z
N MET A 1 -8.52 2.49 5.81
CA MET A 1 -8.06 3.50 4.82
C MET A 1 -8.29 4.96 5.25
N GLN A 2 -9.50 5.38 5.67
CA GLN A 2 -9.78 6.79 6.04
C GLN A 2 -8.88 7.38 7.14
N HIS A 3 -8.41 6.56 8.09
CA HIS A 3 -7.63 7.07 9.22
C HIS A 3 -6.18 7.46 8.87
N LEU A 4 -5.63 6.93 7.76
CA LEU A 4 -4.23 7.18 7.38
C LEU A 4 -4.06 8.46 6.53
N LEU A 5 -5.07 8.81 5.72
CA LEU A 5 -4.97 9.83 4.68
C LEU A 5 -5.86 11.06 4.88
N GLN A 6 -6.66 11.13 5.95
CA GLN A 6 -7.48 12.29 6.34
C GLN A 6 -8.14 13.04 5.15
N CYS A 7 -8.74 12.31 4.20
CA CYS A 7 -9.37 12.89 3.01
C CYS A 7 -10.84 12.47 2.87
N THR A 8 -11.66 13.36 2.28
CA THR A 8 -13.05 13.05 1.89
C THR A 8 -13.11 12.15 0.67
N ALA A 9 -14.29 11.62 0.36
CA ALA A 9 -14.49 10.81 -0.84
C ALA A 9 -14.20 11.60 -2.13
N GLU A 10 -14.60 12.88 -2.20
CA GLU A 10 -14.27 13.71 -3.36
C GLU A 10 -12.75 13.94 -3.47
N GLN A 11 -12.08 14.24 -2.36
CA GLN A 11 -10.63 14.44 -2.34
C GLN A 11 -9.87 13.18 -2.74
N ALA A 12 -10.31 12.00 -2.29
CA ALA A 12 -9.74 10.72 -2.69
C ALA A 12 -9.93 10.47 -4.19
N SER A 13 -11.10 10.78 -4.75
CA SER A 13 -11.38 10.66 -6.18
C SER A 13 -10.50 11.59 -7.02
N ASP A 14 -10.34 12.84 -6.59
CA ASP A 14 -9.47 13.81 -7.27
C ASP A 14 -8.00 13.37 -7.23
N LEU A 15 -7.53 12.84 -6.09
CA LEU A 15 -6.19 12.29 -5.96
C LEU A 15 -5.98 11.08 -6.87
N LEU A 16 -6.96 10.18 -6.95
CA LEU A 16 -6.92 9.02 -7.86
C LEU A 16 -6.82 9.46 -9.32
N MET A 17 -7.65 10.43 -9.74
CA MET A 17 -7.63 10.94 -11.11
C MET A 17 -6.26 11.51 -11.49
N ARG A 18 -5.62 12.25 -10.58
CA ARG A 18 -4.27 12.79 -10.79
C ARG A 18 -3.22 11.69 -10.81
N ALA A 19 -3.29 10.74 -9.88
CA ALA A 19 -2.39 9.60 -9.83
C ALA A 19 -2.45 8.77 -11.13
N GLU A 20 -3.64 8.53 -11.68
CA GLU A 20 -3.81 7.83 -12.95
C GLU A 20 -3.15 8.57 -14.13
N GLN A 21 -3.18 9.91 -14.14
CA GLN A 21 -2.47 10.70 -15.15
C GLN A 21 -0.95 10.62 -14.97
N GLU A 22 -0.46 10.67 -13.73
CA GLU A 22 0.97 10.58 -13.43
C GLU A 22 1.53 9.19 -13.72
N VAL A 23 0.79 8.11 -13.43
CA VAL A 23 1.19 6.74 -13.75
C VAL A 23 1.40 6.55 -15.26
N LYS A 24 0.57 7.19 -16.10
CA LYS A 24 0.75 7.16 -17.57
C LYS A 24 2.04 7.84 -18.05
N GLN A 25 2.60 8.73 -17.23
CA GLN A 25 3.82 9.49 -17.53
C GLN A 25 5.05 8.92 -16.81
N SER A 26 4.85 8.07 -15.80
CA SER A 26 5.93 7.47 -15.01
C SER A 26 6.49 6.21 -15.67
N ALA A 27 7.81 6.05 -15.58
CA ALA A 27 8.49 4.88 -16.13
C ALA A 27 8.57 3.72 -15.13
N SER A 28 8.36 3.95 -13.82
CA SER A 28 8.61 2.92 -12.82
C SER A 28 8.01 3.18 -11.43
N LEU A 29 7.86 2.11 -10.65
CA LEU A 29 7.53 2.15 -9.22
C LEU A 29 8.59 2.91 -8.38
N TYR A 30 9.82 3.03 -8.88
CA TYR A 30 10.89 3.75 -8.20
C TYR A 30 10.56 5.24 -8.07
N ASP A 31 9.99 5.85 -9.11
CA ASP A 31 9.69 7.29 -9.13
C ASP A 31 8.71 7.66 -8.00
N PHE A 32 7.71 6.81 -7.75
CA PHE A 32 6.76 6.98 -6.66
C PHE A 32 7.40 6.69 -5.29
N THR A 33 8.11 5.58 -5.15
CA THR A 33 8.70 5.18 -3.86
C THR A 33 9.84 6.09 -3.42
N SER A 34 10.53 6.75 -4.36
CA SER A 34 11.59 7.73 -4.05
C SER A 34 11.07 8.93 -3.26
N GLN A 35 9.86 9.41 -3.59
CA GLN A 35 9.21 10.53 -2.92
C GLN A 35 8.76 10.17 -1.49
N LEU A 36 8.57 8.88 -1.22
CA LEU A 36 8.13 8.35 0.08
C LEU A 36 9.29 7.99 1.01
N ARG A 37 10.56 8.16 0.58
CA ARG A 37 11.74 7.86 1.42
C ARG A 37 11.85 8.76 2.66
N SER A 38 11.19 9.92 2.68
CA SER A 38 11.15 10.80 3.85
C SER A 38 10.26 10.27 4.98
N LEU A 39 9.41 9.26 4.71
CA LEU A 39 8.56 8.64 5.72
C LEU A 39 9.38 7.95 6.81
N SER A 40 8.88 8.02 8.04
CA SER A 40 9.40 7.22 9.16
C SER A 40 9.15 5.73 8.95
N GLN A 41 9.90 4.87 9.66
CA GLN A 41 9.71 3.41 9.58
C GLN A 41 8.28 2.99 9.91
N THR A 42 7.64 3.62 10.90
CA THR A 42 6.25 3.35 11.27
C THR A 42 5.29 3.70 10.13
N GLN A 43 5.48 4.84 9.47
CA GLN A 43 4.63 5.24 8.34
C GLN A 43 4.81 4.32 7.14
N ARG A 44 6.04 3.87 6.86
CA ARG A 44 6.32 2.89 5.80
C ARG A 44 5.64 1.55 6.09
N PHE A 45 5.69 1.09 7.35
CA PHE A 45 4.99 -0.11 7.77
C PHE A 45 3.47 0.02 7.57
N GLU A 46 2.85 1.10 8.05
CA GLU A 46 1.40 1.30 7.88
C GLU A 46 1.01 1.44 6.40
N LEU A 47 1.87 1.99 5.55
CA LEU A 47 1.65 2.02 4.10
C LEU A 47 1.64 0.61 3.51
N ILE A 48 2.66 -0.21 3.78
CA ILE A 48 2.72 -1.58 3.27
C ILE A 48 1.53 -2.41 3.77
N LYS A 49 1.14 -2.23 5.04
CA LYS A 49 -0.06 -2.85 5.60
C LYS A 49 -1.33 -2.39 4.87
N ALA A 50 -1.49 -1.10 4.60
CA ALA A 50 -2.64 -0.60 3.85
C ALA A 50 -2.69 -1.18 2.42
N MET A 51 -1.54 -1.37 1.76
CA MET A 51 -1.51 -2.05 0.46
C MET A 51 -2.00 -3.50 0.56
N TRP A 52 -1.63 -4.22 1.62
CA TRP A 52 -2.16 -5.56 1.87
C TRP A 52 -3.66 -5.58 2.15
N GLU A 53 -4.18 -4.60 2.88
CA GLU A 53 -5.62 -4.45 3.12
C GLU A 53 -6.39 -4.22 1.81
N VAL A 54 -5.80 -3.51 0.84
CA VAL A 54 -6.42 -3.30 -0.48
C VAL A 54 -6.37 -4.56 -1.32
N ALA A 55 -5.22 -5.22 -1.43
CA ALA A 55 -5.09 -6.45 -2.21
C ALA A 55 -6.01 -7.56 -1.67
N ASN A 56 -6.09 -7.72 -0.36
CA ASN A 56 -6.93 -8.74 0.27
C ASN A 56 -8.42 -8.34 0.37
N ALA A 57 -8.86 -7.26 -0.26
CA ALA A 57 -10.24 -6.76 -0.11
C ALA A 57 -11.30 -7.74 -0.62
N ASP A 58 -10.95 -8.61 -1.56
CA ASP A 58 -11.80 -9.69 -2.08
C ASP A 58 -11.57 -11.05 -1.38
N GLY A 59 -10.71 -11.07 -0.36
CA GLY A 59 -10.34 -12.27 0.41
C GLY A 59 -9.28 -13.16 -0.24
N THR A 60 -8.75 -12.79 -1.41
CA THR A 60 -7.64 -13.48 -2.07
C THR A 60 -6.52 -12.47 -2.34
N ILE A 61 -5.28 -12.95 -2.41
CA ILE A 61 -4.14 -12.14 -2.86
C ILE A 61 -3.56 -12.84 -4.06
N ASP A 62 -3.52 -12.18 -5.20
CA ASP A 62 -2.93 -12.76 -6.41
C ASP A 62 -1.39 -12.59 -6.43
N PRO A 63 -0.66 -13.42 -7.22
CA PRO A 63 0.80 -13.36 -7.25
C PRO A 63 1.38 -12.03 -7.76
N LEU A 64 0.66 -11.31 -8.63
CA LEU A 64 1.08 -10.01 -9.13
C LEU A 64 0.97 -8.95 -8.02
N GLU A 65 -0.10 -8.97 -7.24
CA GLU A 65 -0.26 -8.09 -6.07
C GLU A 65 0.85 -8.31 -5.04
N ASP A 66 1.15 -9.57 -4.68
CA ASP A 66 2.26 -9.88 -3.76
C ASP A 66 3.58 -9.32 -4.30
N ALA A 67 3.85 -9.51 -5.60
CA ALA A 67 5.07 -9.03 -6.23
C ALA A 67 5.17 -7.50 -6.20
N VAL A 68 4.08 -6.78 -6.46
CA VAL A 68 4.03 -5.31 -6.41
C VAL A 68 4.26 -4.81 -4.99
N ILE A 69 3.56 -5.37 -4.00
CA ILE A 69 3.68 -4.94 -2.59
C ILE A 69 5.07 -5.27 -2.05
N ARG A 70 5.63 -6.43 -2.40
CA ARG A 70 7.01 -6.79 -2.09
C ARG A 70 8.00 -5.80 -2.68
N LYS A 71 7.83 -5.43 -3.95
CA LYS A 71 8.71 -4.47 -4.59
C LYS A 71 8.63 -3.09 -3.93
N ALA A 72 7.45 -2.65 -3.55
CA ALA A 72 7.27 -1.42 -2.79
C ALA A 72 7.97 -1.50 -1.42
N ALA A 73 7.82 -2.60 -0.68
CA ALA A 73 8.46 -2.80 0.62
C ALA A 73 10.00 -2.75 0.53
N GLU A 74 10.58 -3.39 -0.50
CA GLU A 74 12.02 -3.34 -0.78
C GLU A 74 12.49 -1.90 -1.03
N LEU A 75 11.78 -1.16 -1.89
CA LEU A 75 12.15 0.21 -2.27
C LEU A 75 11.99 1.21 -1.12
N LEU A 76 11.12 0.91 -0.17
CA LEU A 76 10.91 1.69 1.05
C LEU A 76 11.77 1.20 2.23
N TYR A 77 12.62 0.18 2.05
CA TYR A 77 13.45 -0.39 3.12
C TYR A 77 12.63 -0.84 4.34
N VAL A 78 11.52 -1.53 4.09
CA VAL A 78 10.75 -2.21 5.13
C VAL A 78 11.35 -3.60 5.34
N ASP A 79 11.73 -3.90 6.58
CA ASP A 79 12.31 -5.20 6.93
C ASP A 79 11.37 -6.34 6.58
N HIS A 80 11.93 -7.48 6.17
CA HIS A 80 11.15 -8.65 5.77
C HIS A 80 10.19 -9.12 6.88
N SER A 81 10.62 -9.07 8.14
CA SER A 81 9.77 -9.42 9.29
C SER A 81 8.56 -8.50 9.43
N GLN A 82 8.73 -7.20 9.19
CA GLN A 82 7.64 -6.22 9.19
C GLN A 82 6.72 -6.41 7.98
N PHE A 83 7.28 -6.71 6.80
CA PHE A 83 6.50 -7.04 5.60
C PHE A 83 5.58 -8.26 5.82
N ILE A 84 6.12 -9.36 6.38
CA ILE A 84 5.32 -10.54 6.70
C ILE A 84 4.27 -10.23 7.77
N ARG A 85 4.65 -9.49 8.81
CA ARG A 85 3.71 -9.06 9.86
C ARG A 85 2.54 -8.26 9.28
N ALA A 86 2.81 -7.31 8.38
CA ALA A 86 1.79 -6.51 7.73
C ALA A 86 0.82 -7.37 6.91
N LYS A 87 1.34 -8.37 6.18
CA LYS A 87 0.52 -9.32 5.41
C LYS A 87 -0.43 -10.12 6.30
N LEU A 88 0.10 -10.69 7.40
CA LEU A 88 -0.71 -11.47 8.35
C LEU A 88 -1.81 -10.61 8.99
N MET A 89 -1.47 -9.39 9.40
CA MET A 89 -2.45 -8.46 10.01
C MET A 89 -3.59 -8.10 9.06
N ALA A 90 -3.33 -7.98 7.75
CA ALA A 90 -4.37 -7.72 6.76
C ALA A 90 -5.27 -8.95 6.52
N ALA A 91 -4.69 -10.14 6.48
CA ALA A 91 -5.42 -11.40 6.31
C ALA A 91 -6.33 -11.72 7.51
N ASP A 92 -5.86 -11.48 8.74
CA ASP A 92 -6.63 -11.72 9.98
C ASP A 92 -7.88 -10.81 10.07
N LYS A 93 -7.80 -9.61 9.51
CA LYS A 93 -8.86 -8.60 9.59
C LYS A 93 -10.14 -9.01 8.85
N HIS A 94 -10.02 -9.88 7.84
CA HIS A 94 -11.16 -10.46 7.11
C HIS A 94 -11.62 -11.82 7.65
N GLN A 95 -10.93 -12.40 8.64
CA GLN A 95 -11.32 -13.67 9.29
C GLN A 95 -12.12 -13.49 10.58
N SER A 96 -12.44 -12.25 10.97
CA SER A 96 -13.39 -11.99 12.05
C SER A 96 -14.82 -12.05 11.49
N PRO A 97 -15.66 -13.03 11.86
CA PRO A 97 -17.06 -13.02 11.50
C PRO A 97 -17.77 -11.91 12.30
N GLU A 98 -18.60 -11.12 11.62
CA GLU A 98 -19.75 -10.45 12.28
C GLU A 98 -20.81 -11.49 12.67
#